data_AF-A0A7C0XQX0-F1
#
_entry.id   AF-A0A7C0XQX0-F1
#
_cell.length_a   1.000
_cell.length_b   1.000
_cell.length_c   1.000
_cell.angle_alpha   90.00
_cell.angle_beta   90.00
_cell.angle_gamma   90.00
#
_symmetry.space_group_name_H-M   'P 1'
#
loop_
_entity.id
_entity.type
_entity.pdbx_description
1 polymer ?
#
loop_
_entity_poly.entity_id
_entity_poly.type
_entity_poly.pdbx_seq_one_letter_code
_entity_poly.pdbx_strand_id
1 'polypeptide(L)' 'MGVITVKTKVGEYLVRDDLLYTKTDEWVKIENDLVTIGITDYAQKKLR' A
#
# COMPACT_ATOMS: atom_id res chain seq x y z
N MET A 1 -8.25 -10.71 -1.43
CA MET A 1 -7.04 -10.55 -0.60
C MET A 1 -5.87 -11.18 -1.33
N GLY A 2 -5.51 -10.55 -2.44
CA GLY A 2 -4.32 -10.84 -3.21
C GLY A 2 -3.28 -9.74 -3.04
N VAL A 3 -2.02 -10.14 -3.11
CA VAL A 3 -0.91 -9.21 -3.31
C VAL A 3 -0.64 -9.16 -4.81
N ILE A 4 -0.70 -7.96 -5.37
CA ILE A 4 -0.39 -7.67 -6.78
C ILE A 4 1.01 -7.08 -6.84
N THR A 5 1.84 -7.66 -7.71
CA THR A 5 3.14 -7.09 -8.05
C THR A 5 2.99 -6.10 -9.19
N VAL A 6 3.29 -4.83 -8.93
CA VAL A 6 3.28 -3.76 -9.93
C VAL A 6 4.72 -3.44 -10.35
N LYS A 7 5.04 -3.69 -11.62
CA LYS A 7 6.34 -3.36 -12.21
C LYS A 7 6.25 -2.04 -12.97
N THR A 8 7.13 -1.11 -12.64
CA THR A 8 7.22 0.21 -13.27
C THR A 8 8.64 0.47 -13.76
N LYS A 9 8.86 1.58 -14.47
CA LYS A 9 10.21 2.02 -14.84
C LYS A 9 11.09 2.36 -13.63
N VAL A 10 10.50 2.69 -12.48
CA VAL A 10 11.21 3.14 -11.28
C VAL A 10 11.41 2.04 -10.23
N GLY A 11 10.79 0.87 -10.43
CA GLY A 11 10.90 -0.25 -9.51
C GLY A 11 9.69 -1.19 -9.54
N GLU A 12 9.76 -2.18 -8.66
CA GLU A 12 8.72 -3.18 -8.42
C GLU A 12 8.13 -2.98 -7.03
N TYR A 13 6.80 -2.93 -6.96
CA TYR A 13 6.05 -2.61 -5.74
C TYR A 13 4.95 -3.62 -5.47
N LEU A 14 4.67 -3.87 -4.20
CA LEU A 14 3.56 -4.71 -3.78
C LEU A 14 2.35 -3.84 -3.44
N VAL A 15 1.22 -4.14 -4.09
CA VAL A 15 -0.07 -3.48 -3.87
C VAL A 15 -1.07 -4.54 -3.45
N ARG A 16 -1.78 -4.31 -2.35
CA ARG A 16 -2.84 -5.20 -1.88
C ARG A 16 -4.20 -4.75 -2.37
N ASP A 17 -5.03 -5.69 -2.78
CA ASP A 17 -6.38 -5.45 -3.31
C ASP A 17 -7.45 -5.19 -2.24
N ASP A 18 -7.10 -5.39 -0.97
CA ASP A 18 -7.98 -5.31 0.20
C ASP A 18 -7.82 -4.00 0.99
N LEU A 19 -7.05 -3.04 0.46
CA LEU A 19 -6.74 -1.77 1.11
C LEU A 19 -7.25 -0.58 0.29
N LEU A 20 -7.59 0.50 0.99
CA LEU A 20 -7.81 1.82 0.40
C LEU A 20 -6.52 2.62 0.48
N TYR A 21 -6.22 3.44 -0.53
CA TYR A 21 -4.96 4.16 -0.64
C TYR A 21 -5.17 5.67 -0.72
N THR A 22 -4.22 6.44 -0.20
CA THR A 22 -4.18 7.89 -0.32
C THR A 22 -3.24 8.31 -1.45
N LYS A 23 -3.32 9.57 -1.86
CA LYS A 23 -2.35 10.18 -2.80
C LYS A 23 -0.99 10.47 -2.15
N THR A 24 -0.91 10.36 -0.83
CA THR A 24 0.27 10.65 0.00
C THR A 24 0.95 9.38 0.50
N ASP A 25 0.70 8.26 -0.19
CA ASP A 25 1.38 6.98 -0.01
C ASP A 25 1.07 6.23 1.30
N GLU A 26 -0.08 6.50 1.92
CA GLU A 26 -0.66 5.69 3.00
C GLU A 26 -1.74 4.74 2.51
N TRP A 27 -2.04 3.74 3.34
CA TRP A 27 -3.16 2.85 3.14
C TRP A 27 -3.99 2.67 4.41
N VAL A 28 -5.24 2.26 4.21
CA VAL A 28 -6.20 1.97 5.26
C VAL A 28 -6.84 0.60 5.03
N LYS A 29 -6.90 -0.22 6.09
CA LYS A 29 -7.70 -1.44 6.18
C LYS A 29 -8.83 -1.23 7.16
N ILE A 30 -10.08 -1.44 6.73
CA ILE A 30 -11.27 -1.29 7.55
C ILE A 30 -11.78 -2.69 7.93
N GLU A 31 -11.87 -2.96 9.23
CA GLU A 31 -12.38 -4.21 9.78
C GLU A 31 -13.42 -3.89 10.86
N ASN A 32 -14.70 -3.90 10.46
CA ASN A 32 -15.83 -3.43 11.28
C ASN A 32 -15.58 -1.99 11.77
N ASP A 33 -15.50 -1.79 13.09
CA ASP A 33 -15.28 -0.50 13.74
C ASP A 33 -13.78 -0.20 13.99
N LEU A 34 -12.87 -1.08 13.54
CA LEU A 34 -11.43 -0.90 13.67
C LEU A 34 -10.80 -0.52 12.34
N VAL A 35 -9.91 0.46 12.39
CA VAL A 35 -9.14 0.94 11.24
C VAL A 35 -7.66 0.75 11.50
N THR A 36 -6.99 0.01 10.61
CA THR A 36 -5.52 -0.09 10.59
C THR A 36 -4.97 0.81 9.49
N ILE A 37 -3.96 1.61 9.82
CA ILE A 37 -3.30 2.55 8.90
C ILE A 37 -1.82 2.20 8.80
N GLY A 38 -1.24 2.33 7.61
CA GLY A 38 0.19 2.19 7.39
C GLY A 38 0.66 2.94 6.15
N ILE A 39 1.94 2.82 5.83
CA ILE A 39 2.54 3.36 4.60
C ILE A 39 2.66 2.28 3.53
N THR A 40 2.61 2.67 2.26
CA THR A 40 2.76 1.76 1.12
C THR A 40 4.17 1.19 1.02
N ASP A 41 4.31 0.06 0.33
CA ASP A 41 5.63 -0.51 -0.03
C ASP A 41 6.46 0.49 -0.86
N TYR A 42 5.81 1.33 -1.68
CA TYR A 42 6.45 2.45 -2.36
C TYR A 42 7.07 3.45 -1.38
N ALA A 43 6.30 3.98 -0.44
CA ALA A 43 6.80 4.93 0.57
C ALA A 43 7.95 4.34 1.38
N GLN A 44 7.81 3.10 1.86
CA GLN A 44 8.87 2.44 2.62
C GLN A 44 10.19 2.36 1.85
N LYS A 45 10.15 2.00 0.56
CA LYS A 45 11.35 1.90 -0.29
C LYS A 45 12.00 3.26 -0.60
N LYS A 46 11.22 4.35 -0.55
CA LYS A 46 11.71 5.72 -0.79
C LYS A 46 12.34 6.39 0.43
N LEU A 47 12.27 5.79 1.62
CA LEU A 47 12.91 6.29 2.84
C LEU A 47 14.40 5.88 2.99
N ARG A 48 14.95 5.12 2.04
CA ARG A 48 16.37 4.70 2.03
C ARG A 48 17.27 5.70 1.35
#